data_AF-A0A957EY68-F1
#
_entry.id   AF-A0A957EY68-F1
#
_cell.length_a   1.000
_cell.length_b   1.000
_cell.length_c   1.000
_cell.angle_alpha   90.00
_cell.angle_beta   90.00
_cell.angle_gamma   90.00
#
_symmetry.space_group_name_H-M   'P 1'
#
loop_
_entity.id
_entity.type
_entity.pdbx_description
1 polymer ?
#
loop_
_entity_poly.entity_id
_entity_poly.type
_entity_poly.pdbx_seq_one_letter_code
_entity_poly.pdbx_strand_id
1 'polypeptide(L)'
;MDVWATLLLAHLIADFPLQTNWVFKVKTQGSWGVGVHVGIHLLVTAVLIKDHLAYWHVLLVLGVAHFITDWVKLRFPGRLQTPGFIVDQIIHWLTLLLITIAVPTMPVLLPTWLLYPILALTLIPALLTCLWILANDLRNQPTPTWPPVEWASQHLLRASQLIGFALVILVGTSSLLAML
;
A
#
# COMPACT_ATOMS: atom_id res chain seq x y z
N MET A 1 19.84 -1.78 2.97
CA MET A 1 18.73 -2.10 3.89
C MET A 1 17.64 -1.05 3.79
N ASP A 2 18.00 0.23 3.81
CA ASP A 2 17.02 1.32 3.83
C ASP A 2 16.20 1.43 2.53
N VAL A 3 16.77 1.07 1.36
CA VAL A 3 16.02 1.06 0.08
C VAL A 3 14.75 0.22 0.15
N TRP A 4 14.85 -1.03 0.62
CA TRP A 4 13.68 -1.91 0.72
C TRP A 4 12.66 -1.35 1.72
N ALA A 5 13.12 -0.85 2.87
CA ALA A 5 12.25 -0.26 3.88
C ALA A 5 11.55 1.01 3.37
N THR A 6 12.24 1.84 2.58
CA THR A 6 11.68 3.03 1.94
C THR A 6 10.64 2.67 0.89
N LEU A 7 10.93 1.69 0.03
CA LEU A 7 9.97 1.20 -0.97
C LEU A 7 8.76 0.54 -0.31
N LEU A 8 8.97 -0.23 0.77
CA LEU A 8 7.87 -0.81 1.54
C LEU A 8 7.02 0.26 2.22
N LEU A 9 7.65 1.29 2.81
CA LEU A 9 6.92 2.41 3.38
C LEU A 9 6.07 3.10 2.30
N ALA A 10 6.63 3.34 1.11
CA ALA A 10 5.92 3.95 0.00
C ALA A 10 4.70 3.12 -0.42
N HIS A 11 4.90 1.81 -0.60
CA HIS A 11 3.83 0.85 -0.89
C HIS A 11 2.74 0.87 0.18
N LEU A 12 3.09 0.74 1.46
CA LEU A 12 2.13 0.70 2.55
C LEU A 12 1.32 1.99 2.65
N ILE A 13 1.94 3.16 2.45
CA ILE A 13 1.25 4.46 2.43
C ILE A 13 0.26 4.56 1.25
N ALA A 14 0.68 4.10 0.07
CA ALA A 14 -0.14 4.15 -1.13
C ALA A 14 -1.33 3.16 -1.10
N ASP A 15 -1.11 1.91 -0.70
CA ASP A 15 -2.10 0.83 -0.72
C ASP A 15 -3.15 0.90 0.40
N PHE A 16 -2.80 1.51 1.53
CA PHE A 16 -3.66 1.51 2.72
C PHE A 16 -4.23 2.91 3.02
N PRO A 17 -3.47 3.89 3.54
CA PRO A 17 -3.97 5.25 3.73
C PRO A 17 -4.53 5.92 2.47
N LEU A 18 -3.80 5.87 1.35
CA LEU A 18 -4.17 6.64 0.16
C LEU A 18 -5.12 5.90 -0.79
N GLN A 19 -5.29 4.58 -0.65
CA GLN A 19 -6.33 3.82 -1.32
C GLN A 19 -7.69 4.01 -0.60
N THR A 20 -8.20 5.23 -0.63
CA THR A 20 -9.51 5.56 -0.06
C THR A 20 -10.66 4.83 -0.79
N ASN A 21 -11.86 4.83 -0.20
CA ASN A 21 -13.06 4.28 -0.85
C ASN A 21 -13.31 4.87 -2.25
N TRP A 22 -12.96 6.14 -2.47
CA TRP A 22 -13.06 6.76 -3.78
C TRP A 22 -12.04 6.17 -4.77
N VAL A 23 -10.76 6.05 -4.36
CA VAL A 23 -9.71 5.44 -5.19
C VAL A 23 -10.07 3.99 -5.52
N PHE A 24 -10.53 3.22 -4.54
CA PHE A 24 -10.98 1.85 -4.76
C PHE A 24 -12.16 1.76 -5.75
N LYS A 25 -13.15 2.66 -5.61
CA LYS A 25 -14.29 2.72 -6.54
C LYS A 25 -13.84 3.06 -7.97
N VAL A 26 -12.90 3.98 -8.13
CA VAL A 26 -12.36 4.33 -9.46
C VAL A 26 -11.53 3.16 -10.01
N LYS A 27 -10.68 2.53 -9.20
CA LYS A 27 -9.86 1.35 -9.55
C LYS A 27 -10.70 0.19 -10.09
N THR A 28 -11.87 -0.05 -9.51
CA THR A 28 -12.78 -1.11 -9.96
C THR A 28 -13.56 -0.80 -11.25
N GLN A 29 -13.50 0.43 -11.77
CA GLN A 29 -14.17 0.81 -13.03
C GLN A 29 -13.39 0.41 -14.29
N GLY A 30 -12.10 0.05 -14.18
CA GLY A 30 -11.29 -0.42 -15.30
C GLY A 30 -9.83 0.00 -15.22
N SER A 31 -9.10 -0.22 -16.32
CA SER A 31 -7.66 0.04 -16.44
C SER A 31 -7.26 1.49 -16.14
N TRP A 32 -8.09 2.45 -16.52
CA TRP A 32 -7.87 3.86 -16.18
C TRP A 32 -7.78 4.08 -14.66
N GLY A 33 -8.67 3.45 -13.90
CA GLY A 33 -8.66 3.59 -12.44
C GLY A 33 -7.49 2.91 -11.77
N VAL A 34 -7.02 1.78 -12.33
CA VAL A 34 -5.74 1.18 -11.92
C VAL A 34 -4.60 2.17 -12.16
N GLY A 35 -4.59 2.87 -13.29
CA GLY A 35 -3.62 3.92 -13.59
C GLY A 35 -3.61 5.06 -12.56
N VAL A 36 -4.78 5.50 -12.08
CA VAL A 36 -4.87 6.51 -11.01
C VAL A 36 -4.19 6.00 -9.73
N HIS A 37 -4.47 4.77 -9.33
CA HIS A 37 -3.85 4.17 -8.14
C HIS A 37 -2.33 3.98 -8.29
N VAL A 38 -1.87 3.55 -9.47
CA VAL A 38 -0.43 3.49 -9.78
C VAL A 38 0.21 4.87 -9.70
N GLY A 39 -0.46 5.92 -10.16
CA GLY A 39 0.02 7.30 -10.01
C GLY A 39 0.29 7.69 -8.56
N ILE A 40 -0.54 7.23 -7.62
CA ILE A 40 -0.32 7.43 -6.17
C ILE A 40 0.96 6.73 -5.72
N HIS A 41 1.16 5.46 -6.10
CA HIS A 41 2.39 4.73 -5.79
C HIS A 41 3.65 5.43 -6.30
N LEU A 42 3.61 5.90 -7.55
CA LEU A 42 4.74 6.62 -8.16
C LEU A 42 5.02 7.93 -7.43
N LEU A 43 3.98 8.69 -7.08
CA LEU A 43 4.12 9.96 -6.38
C LEU A 43 4.71 9.76 -4.99
N VAL A 44 4.18 8.84 -4.19
CA VAL A 44 4.67 8.57 -2.82
C VAL A 44 6.12 8.08 -2.87
N THR A 45 6.44 7.20 -3.81
CA THR A 45 7.81 6.69 -3.99
C THR A 45 8.77 7.81 -4.40
N ALA A 46 8.37 8.67 -5.33
CA ALA A 46 9.19 9.82 -5.76
C ALA A 46 9.42 10.84 -4.63
N VAL A 47 8.45 11.01 -3.72
CA VAL A 47 8.61 11.87 -2.52
C VAL A 47 9.64 11.27 -1.55
N LEU A 48 9.73 9.96 -1.42
CA LEU A 48 10.59 9.30 -0.43
C LEU A 48 12.03 9.03 -0.91
N ILE A 49 12.34 9.35 -2.17
CA ILE A 49 13.64 9.12 -2.80
C ILE A 49 14.23 10.45 -3.26
N LYS A 50 15.51 10.70 -2.95
CA LYS A 50 16.25 11.86 -3.47
C LYS A 50 16.58 11.64 -4.94
N ASP A 51 16.66 12.73 -5.71
CA ASP A 51 17.00 12.67 -7.14
C ASP A 51 16.13 11.68 -7.93
N HIS A 52 14.83 11.59 -7.61
CA HIS A 52 13.90 10.61 -8.18
C HIS A 52 13.90 10.57 -9.73
N LEU A 53 14.23 11.69 -10.40
CA LEU A 53 14.39 11.74 -11.86
C LEU A 53 15.56 10.90 -12.36
N ALA A 54 16.65 10.77 -11.60
CA ALA A 54 17.76 9.86 -11.94
C ALA A 54 17.34 8.38 -11.81
N TYR A 55 16.32 8.10 -10.99
CA TYR A 55 15.77 6.78 -10.75
C TYR A 55 14.42 6.54 -11.45
N TRP A 56 14.15 7.26 -12.55
CA TRP A 56 12.89 7.13 -13.31
C TRP A 56 12.61 5.69 -13.77
N HIS A 57 13.65 4.91 -14.04
CA HIS A 57 13.53 3.51 -14.44
C HIS A 57 12.99 2.63 -13.30
N VAL A 58 13.37 2.91 -12.05
CA VAL A 58 12.81 2.25 -10.85
C VAL A 58 11.33 2.58 -10.73
N LEU A 59 10.96 3.86 -10.86
CA LEU A 59 9.56 4.29 -10.84
C LEU A 59 8.75 3.61 -11.96
N LEU A 60 9.31 3.53 -13.17
CA LEU A 60 8.64 2.86 -14.28
C LEU A 60 8.41 1.37 -14.00
N VAL A 61 9.43 0.64 -13.56
CA VAL A 61 9.32 -0.80 -13.24
C VAL A 61 8.32 -1.02 -12.11
N LEU A 62 8.39 -0.22 -11.04
CA LEU A 62 7.45 -0.27 -9.92
C LEU A 62 6.01 -0.05 -10.41
N GLY A 63 5.79 1.00 -11.21
CA GLY A 63 4.47 1.33 -11.72
C GLY A 63 3.89 0.26 -12.64
N VAL A 64 4.71 -0.30 -13.55
CA VAL A 64 4.28 -1.39 -14.43
C VAL A 64 3.94 -2.64 -13.63
N ALA A 65 4.78 -3.01 -12.65
CA ALA A 65 4.53 -4.17 -11.80
C ALA A 65 3.24 -4.02 -10.98
N HIS A 66 2.99 -2.86 -10.37
CA HIS A 66 1.73 -2.56 -9.69
C HIS A 66 0.54 -2.62 -10.63
N PHE A 67 0.64 -1.96 -11.79
CA PHE A 67 -0.44 -1.94 -12.78
C PHE A 67 -0.84 -3.36 -13.19
N ILE A 68 0.13 -4.20 -13.56
CA ILE A 68 -0.12 -5.57 -13.98
C ILE A 68 -0.74 -6.37 -12.84
N THR A 69 -0.18 -6.29 -11.63
CA THR A 69 -0.66 -7.09 -10.48
C THR A 69 -2.11 -6.74 -10.13
N ASP A 70 -2.42 -5.45 -10.03
CA ASP A 70 -3.76 -4.97 -9.75
C ASP A 70 -4.76 -5.32 -10.86
N TRP A 71 -4.34 -5.15 -12.11
CA TRP A 71 -5.18 -5.46 -13.27
C TRP A 71 -5.51 -6.96 -13.33
N VAL A 72 -4.53 -7.83 -13.08
CA VAL A 72 -4.74 -9.29 -12.98
C VAL A 72 -5.71 -9.62 -11.84
N LYS A 73 -5.52 -9.05 -10.66
CA LYS A 73 -6.40 -9.24 -9.49
C LYS A 73 -7.86 -8.88 -9.81
N LEU A 74 -8.09 -7.77 -10.52
CA LEU A 74 -9.42 -7.35 -10.95
C LEU A 74 -10.02 -8.28 -12.01
N ARG A 75 -9.18 -8.85 -12.90
CA ARG A 75 -9.65 -9.71 -14.00
C ARG A 75 -9.98 -11.13 -13.54
N PHE A 76 -9.33 -11.61 -12.49
CA PHE A 76 -9.48 -12.97 -11.96
C PHE A 76 -9.88 -12.93 -10.47
N PRO A 77 -11.07 -12.41 -10.13
CA PRO A 77 -11.51 -12.36 -8.74
C PRO A 77 -11.75 -13.78 -8.20
N GLY A 78 -11.24 -14.05 -7.00
CA GLY A 78 -11.54 -15.26 -6.26
C GLY A 78 -12.95 -15.24 -5.65
N ARG A 79 -13.40 -16.39 -5.16
CA ARG A 79 -14.66 -16.50 -4.38
C ARG A 79 -14.63 -15.67 -3.10
N LEU A 80 -13.47 -15.66 -2.43
CA LEU A 80 -13.20 -14.90 -1.22
C LEU A 80 -12.17 -13.82 -1.55
N GLN A 81 -12.25 -12.68 -0.87
CA GLN A 81 -11.34 -11.55 -1.10
C GLN A 81 -9.98 -11.76 -0.41
N THR A 82 -9.97 -12.41 0.76
CA THR A 82 -8.79 -12.60 1.61
C THR A 82 -7.65 -13.31 0.90
N PRO A 83 -7.85 -14.48 0.24
CA PRO A 83 -6.75 -15.17 -0.43
C PRO A 83 -6.15 -14.31 -1.55
N GLY A 84 -7.00 -13.64 -2.34
CA GLY A 84 -6.57 -12.73 -3.40
C GLY A 84 -5.79 -11.55 -2.85
N PHE A 85 -6.22 -10.97 -1.72
CA PHE A 85 -5.50 -9.91 -1.02
C PHE A 85 -4.12 -10.36 -0.49
N ILE A 86 -4.02 -11.56 0.10
CA ILE A 86 -2.74 -12.06 0.60
C ILE A 86 -1.75 -12.33 -0.54
N VAL A 87 -2.19 -12.99 -1.62
CA VAL A 87 -1.36 -13.23 -2.81
C VAL A 87 -0.90 -11.92 -3.43
N ASP A 88 -1.80 -10.94 -3.53
CA ASP A 88 -1.51 -9.59 -4.00
C ASP A 88 -0.39 -8.93 -3.18
N GLN A 89 -0.51 -8.89 -1.84
CA GLN A 89 0.53 -8.30 -0.99
C GLN A 89 1.88 -9.04 -1.08
N ILE A 90 1.88 -10.38 -1.23
CA ILE A 90 3.10 -11.15 -1.44
C ILE A 90 3.79 -10.76 -2.76
N ILE A 91 3.03 -10.65 -3.87
CA ILE A 91 3.59 -10.24 -5.17
C ILE A 91 4.20 -8.84 -5.09
N HIS A 92 3.54 -7.92 -4.39
CA HIS A 92 4.05 -6.58 -4.17
C HIS A 92 5.37 -6.62 -3.40
N TRP A 93 5.44 -7.34 -2.28
CA TRP A 93 6.68 -7.49 -1.49
C TRP A 93 7.83 -8.11 -2.28
N LEU A 94 7.55 -9.14 -3.09
CA LEU A 94 8.53 -9.76 -3.97
C LEU A 94 9.03 -8.77 -5.02
N THR A 95 8.14 -7.96 -5.59
CA THR A 95 8.51 -6.89 -6.54
C THR A 95 9.48 -5.89 -5.89
N LEU A 96 9.17 -5.41 -4.68
CA LEU A 96 10.04 -4.48 -3.95
C LEU A 96 11.41 -5.10 -3.63
N LEU A 97 11.42 -6.40 -3.27
CA LEU A 97 12.65 -7.14 -3.04
C LEU A 97 13.51 -7.24 -4.30
N LEU A 98 12.91 -7.60 -5.44
CA LEU A 98 13.60 -7.69 -6.72
C LEU A 98 14.17 -6.34 -7.17
N ILE A 99 13.40 -5.26 -7.01
CA ILE A 99 13.88 -3.89 -7.28
C ILE A 99 15.06 -3.56 -6.37
N THR A 100 14.99 -3.89 -5.08
CA THR A 100 16.10 -3.63 -4.13
C THR A 100 17.36 -4.43 -4.50
N ILE A 101 17.22 -5.67 -4.96
CA ILE A 101 18.37 -6.47 -5.41
C ILE A 101 18.99 -5.86 -6.67
N ALA A 102 18.17 -5.39 -7.62
CA ALA A 102 18.62 -4.77 -8.85
C ALA A 102 19.25 -3.38 -8.63
N VAL A 103 18.73 -2.61 -7.66
CA VAL A 103 19.17 -1.26 -7.32
C VAL A 103 19.45 -1.18 -5.80
N PRO A 104 20.56 -1.76 -5.34
CA PRO A 104 20.85 -1.90 -3.90
C PRO A 104 21.18 -0.57 -3.21
N THR A 105 21.55 0.43 -4.00
CA THR A 105 21.92 1.77 -3.54
C THR A 105 21.08 2.81 -4.26
N MET A 106 20.20 3.45 -3.50
CA MET A 106 19.36 4.55 -3.93
C MET A 106 19.27 5.54 -2.77
N PRO A 107 19.46 6.84 -3.01
CA PRO A 107 19.48 7.83 -1.95
C PRO A 107 18.07 8.01 -1.39
N VAL A 108 17.85 7.50 -0.18
CA VAL A 108 16.58 7.62 0.53
C VAL A 108 16.47 9.00 1.18
N LEU A 109 15.26 9.54 1.26
CA LEU A 109 15.04 10.88 1.82
C LEU A 109 15.04 10.87 3.35
N LEU A 110 14.32 9.92 3.96
CA LEU A 110 14.16 9.86 5.40
C LEU A 110 15.37 9.21 6.08
N PRO A 111 15.86 9.76 7.22
CA PRO A 111 16.91 9.13 7.98
C PRO A 111 16.42 7.83 8.64
N THR A 112 17.33 6.87 8.79
CA THR A 112 17.06 5.52 9.29
C THR A 112 16.28 5.48 10.61
N TRP A 113 16.61 6.38 11.55
CA TRP A 113 15.96 6.46 12.87
C TRP A 113 14.49 6.89 12.80
N LEU A 114 14.09 7.56 11.72
CA LEU A 114 12.71 7.98 11.49
C LEU A 114 11.95 7.00 10.58
N LEU A 115 12.66 6.43 9.59
CA LEU A 115 12.10 5.48 8.63
C LEU A 115 11.48 4.24 9.30
N TYR A 116 12.24 3.55 10.16
CA TYR A 116 11.76 2.29 10.75
C TYR A 116 10.59 2.46 11.73
N PRO A 117 10.55 3.48 12.61
CA PRO A 117 9.36 3.74 13.43
C PRO A 117 8.12 4.05 12.61
N ILE A 118 8.23 4.90 11.57
CA ILE A 118 7.09 5.20 10.69
C ILE A 118 6.64 3.92 9.98
N LEU A 119 7.58 3.13 9.44
CA LEU A 119 7.27 1.86 8.80
C LEU A 119 6.51 0.92 9.74
N ALA A 120 6.97 0.76 10.99
CA ALA A 120 6.29 -0.05 11.99
C ALA A 120 4.85 0.44 12.27
N LEU A 121 4.64 1.76 12.35
CA LEU A 121 3.31 2.33 12.53
C LEU A 121 2.41 2.11 11.31
N THR A 122 2.96 2.12 10.08
CA THR A 122 2.18 1.84 8.86
C THR A 122 1.73 0.38 8.72
N LEU A 123 2.32 -0.55 9.48
CA LEU A 123 1.81 -1.93 9.53
C LEU A 123 0.45 -2.02 10.24
N ILE A 124 0.10 -1.05 11.10
CA ILE A 124 -1.19 -1.01 11.80
C ILE A 124 -2.36 -0.88 10.81
N PRO A 125 -2.44 0.16 9.95
CA PRO A 125 -3.53 0.24 8.97
C PRO A 125 -3.53 -0.93 7.97
N ALA A 126 -2.37 -1.48 7.62
CA ALA A 126 -2.30 -2.68 6.78
C ALA A 126 -2.97 -3.90 7.46
N LEU A 127 -2.65 -4.15 8.73
CA LEU A 127 -3.25 -5.21 9.53
C LEU A 127 -4.76 -4.99 9.72
N LEU A 128 -5.18 -3.78 10.07
CA LEU A 128 -6.60 -3.45 10.24
C LEU A 128 -7.39 -3.68 8.94
N THR A 129 -6.81 -3.35 7.79
CA THR A 129 -7.42 -3.59 6.48
C THR A 129 -7.51 -5.09 6.18
N CYS A 130 -6.46 -5.86 6.45
CA CYS A 130 -6.47 -7.31 6.29
C CYS A 130 -7.55 -7.97 7.15
N LEU A 131 -7.63 -7.60 8.44
CA LEU A 131 -8.66 -8.09 9.36
C LEU A 131 -10.07 -7.66 8.94
N TRP A 132 -10.23 -6.46 8.39
CA TRP A 132 -11.48 -6.01 7.82
C TRP A 132 -11.92 -6.86 6.62
N ILE A 133 -10.99 -7.17 5.69
CA ILE A 133 -11.27 -8.03 4.53
C ILE A 133 -11.69 -9.42 5.00
N LEU A 134 -10.94 -10.01 5.93
CA LEU A 134 -11.27 -11.31 6.53
C LEU A 134 -12.63 -11.30 7.21
N ALA A 135 -12.94 -10.25 7.98
CA ALA A 135 -14.24 -10.11 8.64
C ALA A 135 -15.40 -10.07 7.62
N ASN A 136 -15.23 -9.38 6.49
CA ASN A 136 -16.24 -9.37 5.43
C ASN A 136 -16.41 -10.73 4.76
N ASP A 137 -15.32 -11.45 4.49
CA ASP A 137 -15.40 -12.81 3.94
C ASP A 137 -16.12 -13.77 4.89
N LEU A 138 -15.83 -13.70 6.20
CA LEU A 138 -16.50 -14.51 7.23
C LEU A 138 -17.98 -14.15 7.38
N ARG A 139 -18.30 -12.85 7.35
CA ARG A 139 -19.68 -12.35 7.45
C ARG A 139 -20.57 -12.79 6.29
N ASN A 140 -20.00 -12.93 5.09
CA ASN A 140 -20.73 -13.34 3.89
C ASN A 140 -20.94 -14.85 3.77
N GLN A 141 -20.50 -15.65 4.77
CA GLN A 141 -20.76 -17.08 4.79
C GLN A 141 -22.18 -17.40 5.27
N PRO A 142 -22.74 -18.58 4.93
CA PRO A 142 -24.11 -18.95 5.30
C PRO A 142 -24.32 -19.18 6.81
N THR A 143 -23.25 -19.18 7.60
CA THR A 143 -23.28 -19.45 9.04
C THR A 143 -23.68 -18.20 9.83
N PRO A 144 -24.31 -18.35 11.01
CA PRO A 144 -24.62 -17.21 11.86
C PRO A 144 -23.37 -16.38 12.17
N THR A 145 -23.46 -15.07 11.92
CA THR A 145 -22.35 -14.13 12.10
C THR A 145 -22.10 -13.86 13.58
N TRP A 146 -20.85 -14.00 14.03
CA TRP A 146 -20.47 -13.74 15.42
C TRP A 146 -20.30 -12.23 15.67
N PRO A 147 -20.67 -11.70 16.85
CA PRO A 147 -20.62 -10.25 17.12
C PRO A 147 -19.26 -9.57 16.85
N PRO A 148 -18.09 -10.19 17.16
CA PRO A 148 -16.79 -9.60 16.82
C PRO A 148 -16.54 -9.47 15.31
N VAL A 149 -17.04 -10.41 14.51
CA VAL A 149 -16.92 -10.38 13.03
C VAL A 149 -17.75 -9.24 12.45
N GLU A 150 -18.99 -9.09 12.93
CA GLU A 150 -19.86 -7.99 12.52
C GLU A 150 -19.22 -6.64 12.87
N TRP A 151 -18.76 -6.49 14.12
CA TRP A 151 -18.07 -5.28 14.57
C TRP A 151 -16.84 -4.98 13.71
N ALA A 152 -16.00 -5.98 13.46
CA ALA A 152 -14.77 -5.79 12.68
C ALA A 152 -15.05 -5.35 11.24
N SER A 153 -16.05 -5.96 10.60
CA SER A 153 -16.47 -5.63 9.22
C SER A 153 -16.98 -4.19 9.07
N GLN A 154 -17.50 -3.59 10.15
CA GLN A 154 -18.06 -2.24 10.14
C GLN A 154 -17.05 -1.16 10.54
N HIS A 155 -16.09 -1.47 11.42
CA HIS A 155 -15.27 -0.44 12.09
C HIS A 155 -13.80 -0.41 11.67
N LEU A 156 -13.20 -1.55 11.33
CA LEU A 156 -11.74 -1.63 11.17
C LEU A 156 -11.21 -0.84 9.97
N LEU A 157 -11.94 -0.79 8.85
CA LEU A 157 -11.54 0.02 7.69
C LEU A 157 -11.50 1.51 8.04
N ARG A 158 -12.49 2.02 8.81
CA ARG A 158 -12.51 3.42 9.24
C ARG A 158 -11.33 3.74 10.16
N ALA A 159 -11.04 2.85 11.11
CA ALA A 159 -9.89 2.99 12.00
C ALA A 159 -8.57 3.00 11.20
N SER A 160 -8.42 2.08 10.24
CA SER A 160 -7.30 2.02 9.31
C SER A 160 -7.09 3.36 8.58
N GLN A 161 -8.14 3.93 8.00
CA GLN A 161 -8.06 5.19 7.26
C GLN A 161 -7.71 6.39 8.15
N LEU A 162 -8.28 6.50 9.36
CA LEU A 162 -7.97 7.59 10.28
C LEU A 162 -6.51 7.59 10.73
N ILE A 163 -6.00 6.42 11.13
CA ILE A 163 -4.60 6.24 11.48
C ILE A 163 -3.72 6.51 10.26
N GLY A 164 -4.13 6.00 9.10
CA GLY A 164 -3.44 6.18 7.84
C GLY A 164 -3.26 7.64 7.44
N PHE A 165 -4.30 8.47 7.56
CA PHE A 165 -4.19 9.90 7.24
C PHE A 165 -3.21 10.63 8.16
N ALA A 166 -3.19 10.31 9.45
CA ALA A 166 -2.18 10.86 10.37
C ALA A 166 -0.76 10.48 9.94
N LEU A 167 -0.56 9.24 9.46
CA LEU A 167 0.73 8.77 8.96
C LEU A 167 1.12 9.43 7.63
N VAL A 168 0.18 9.66 6.71
CA VAL A 168 0.42 10.42 5.47
C VAL A 168 0.92 11.83 5.78
N ILE A 169 0.28 12.52 6.74
CA ILE A 169 0.71 13.86 7.16
C ILE A 169 2.12 13.78 7.76
N LEU A 170 2.37 12.83 8.66
CA LEU A 170 3.68 12.65 9.28
C LEU A 170 4.78 12.38 8.25
N VAL A 171 4.53 11.50 7.27
CA VAL A 171 5.47 11.19 6.18
C VAL A 171 5.71 12.43 5.33
N GLY A 172 4.65 13.15 4.94
CA GLY A 172 4.74 14.34 4.10
C GLY A 172 5.53 15.48 4.77
N THR A 173 5.24 15.79 6.03
CA THR A 173 5.96 16.84 6.78
C THR A 173 7.42 16.45 7.03
N SER A 174 7.68 15.19 7.39
CA SER A 174 9.05 14.70 7.57
C SER A 174 9.86 14.75 6.28
N SER A 175 9.24 14.41 5.15
CA SER A 175 9.86 14.48 3.83
C SER A 175 10.17 15.92 3.44
N LEU A 176 9.23 16.84 3.64
CA LEU A 176 9.44 18.27 3.37
C LEU A 176 10.58 18.84 4.21
N LEU A 177 10.63 18.53 5.50
CA LEU A 177 11.71 18.97 6.40
C LEU A 177 13.07 18.40 6.00
N ALA A 178 13.12 17.18 5.45
CA ALA A 178 14.36 16.55 4.99
C ALA A 178 14.88 17.13 3.65
N MET A 179 14.09 17.94 2.96
CA MET A 179 14.49 18.64 1.71
C MET A 179 14.99 20.06 1.95
N LEU A 180 14.78 20.63 3.15
CA LEU A 180 15.27 21.96 3.57
C LEU A 180 16.69 21.85 4.14
#